data_AF-A0A925LJR9-F1
#
_entry.id   AF-A0A925LJR9-F1
#
_cell.length_a   1.000
_cell.length_b   1.000
_cell.length_c   1.000
_cell.angle_alpha   90.00
_cell.angle_beta   90.00
_cell.angle_gamma   90.00
#
_symmetry.space_group_name_H-M   'P 1'
#
loop_
_entity.id
_entity.type
_entity.pdbx_description
1 polymer ?
#
loop_
_entity_poly.entity_id
_entity_poly.type
_entity_poly.pdbx_seq_one_letter_code
_entity_poly.pdbx_strand_id
1 'polypeptide(L)'
;MTKIFTDVFPKLKLSKTMADYFNTCLIENIYMDQRKNHLYVNITVNQIVFPQLVERLAQDIKDHLSLAPDFNVTVSERFCLSFELPFHQLYELYKGAIFYELNAINPVCGVKLAHSEYTIDGHTVSYEMDEQLYEYLNKYNVATKMSTLFKDKFSIEMQMVLSKKEGKDLVEKFLERHDLEQKMLIQELQVDQNVHAGKALPKKVIKKDDKSAAMAENMIIGKKKIYGEVTYIKTFNEETNDVIIEGCIINYEERDTRGGKKLLIFDVTDYSLSITCKSFLRPDLYEQQTVGKLKKDLFVRVAGRLQYDEFQKENIVMVTAVEEIEDFRRKRVDESPVKRVELHLHTQMSDMDAVVSAKDVVKQALKWGHKAVAITDHGVVQAFPEAFHAAERSDIKVIYGVEAYLVDDEKPTIRHSRGQNFDDVFVVFDIETTGFY
;
A
#
# COMPACT_ATOMS: atom_id res chain seq x y z
N MET A 1 -4.91 -56.83 -5.88
CA MET A 1 -5.95 -57.22 -4.90
C MET A 1 -6.05 -56.07 -3.92
N THR A 2 -7.18 -55.38 -3.88
CA THR A 2 -7.43 -54.33 -2.88
C THR A 2 -7.51 -54.94 -1.48
N LYS A 3 -7.03 -54.21 -0.47
CA LYS A 3 -7.11 -54.57 0.95
C LYS A 3 -7.38 -53.34 1.80
N ILE A 4 -7.97 -53.49 2.98
CA ILE A 4 -8.14 -52.38 3.93
C ILE A 4 -6.76 -52.02 4.50
N PHE A 5 -6.51 -50.73 4.70
CA PHE A 5 -5.24 -50.21 5.21
C PHE A 5 -4.74 -50.93 6.48
N THR A 6 -5.65 -51.17 7.43
CA THR A 6 -5.36 -51.88 8.69
C THR A 6 -4.93 -53.34 8.50
N ASP A 7 -5.32 -54.00 7.40
CA ASP A 7 -4.95 -55.39 7.13
C ASP A 7 -3.52 -55.51 6.56
N VAL A 8 -3.02 -54.41 5.98
CA VAL A 8 -1.68 -54.31 5.38
C VAL A 8 -0.67 -53.74 6.37
N PHE A 9 -1.08 -52.77 7.19
CA PHE A 9 -0.27 -52.16 8.24
C PHE A 9 -0.85 -52.38 9.67
N PRO A 10 -1.11 -53.63 10.11
CA PRO A 10 -1.82 -53.93 11.37
C PRO A 10 -1.09 -53.55 12.66
N LYS A 11 0.14 -53.01 12.57
CA LYS A 11 0.94 -52.53 13.71
C LYS A 11 1.24 -51.03 13.65
N LEU A 12 0.80 -50.33 12.59
CA LEU A 12 0.96 -48.89 12.43
C LEU A 12 -0.07 -48.17 13.31
N LYS A 13 0.41 -47.36 14.26
CA LYS A 13 -0.45 -46.55 15.13
C LYS A 13 -0.50 -45.11 14.65
N LEU A 14 -1.50 -44.82 13.81
CA LEU A 14 -1.82 -43.45 13.41
C LEU A 14 -2.35 -42.64 14.60
N SER A 15 -2.18 -41.31 14.55
CA SER A 15 -2.86 -40.40 15.48
C SER A 15 -4.39 -40.43 15.26
N LYS A 16 -5.20 -39.97 16.23
CA LYS A 16 -6.67 -40.05 16.12
C LYS A 16 -7.20 -39.44 14.81
N THR A 17 -6.78 -38.21 14.50
CA THR A 17 -7.18 -37.51 13.27
C THR A 17 -6.73 -38.25 12.00
N MET A 18 -5.54 -38.84 12.00
CA MET A 18 -5.03 -39.62 10.85
C MET A 18 -5.78 -40.95 10.69
N ALA A 19 -6.14 -41.60 11.81
CA ALA A 19 -6.94 -42.81 11.84
C ALA A 19 -8.35 -42.60 11.26
N ASP A 20 -8.97 -41.44 11.56
CA ASP A 20 -10.28 -41.05 11.04
C ASP A 20 -10.28 -40.87 9.49
N TYR A 21 -9.12 -40.54 8.89
CA TYR A 21 -8.97 -40.45 7.43
C TYR A 21 -8.58 -41.76 6.74
N PHE A 22 -7.67 -42.54 7.34
CA PHE A 22 -6.94 -43.60 6.61
C PHE A 22 -7.23 -45.04 7.07
N ASN A 23 -7.79 -45.30 8.26
CA ASN A 23 -8.04 -46.68 8.70
C ASN A 23 -9.01 -47.44 7.77
N THR A 24 -9.94 -46.72 7.14
CA THR A 24 -10.96 -47.26 6.22
C THR A 24 -10.54 -47.19 4.75
N CYS A 25 -9.37 -46.65 4.41
CA CYS A 25 -8.94 -46.54 3.01
C CYS A 25 -8.51 -47.91 2.45
N LEU A 26 -8.61 -48.04 1.13
CA LEU A 26 -8.25 -49.26 0.40
C LEU A 26 -6.87 -49.10 -0.23
N ILE A 27 -5.95 -49.99 0.09
CA ILE A 27 -4.66 -50.08 -0.60
C ILE A 27 -4.86 -50.85 -1.90
N GLU A 28 -4.50 -50.24 -3.02
CA GLU A 28 -4.64 -50.81 -4.37
C GLU A 28 -3.41 -51.60 -4.78
N ASN A 29 -2.23 -51.02 -4.51
CA ASN A 29 -0.93 -51.59 -4.83
C ASN A 29 0.15 -51.05 -3.88
N ILE A 30 1.17 -51.88 -3.58
CA ILE A 30 2.42 -51.46 -2.94
C ILE A 30 3.56 -52.07 -3.73
N TYR A 31 4.53 -51.25 -4.14
CA TYR A 31 5.72 -51.69 -4.85
C TYR A 31 6.95 -50.88 -4.45
N MET A 32 8.13 -51.48 -4.59
CA MET A 32 9.39 -50.91 -4.10
C MET A 32 10.45 -50.92 -5.21
N ASP A 33 10.99 -49.75 -5.54
CA ASP A 33 12.14 -49.60 -6.43
C ASP A 33 13.44 -49.68 -5.61
N GLN A 34 14.03 -50.88 -5.57
CA GLN A 34 15.30 -51.15 -4.89
C GLN A 34 16.51 -50.39 -5.47
N ARG A 35 16.39 -49.76 -6.65
CA ARG A 35 17.48 -48.96 -7.24
C ARG A 35 17.39 -47.48 -6.85
N LYS A 36 16.24 -47.03 -6.38
CA LYS A 36 15.98 -45.65 -5.94
C LYS A 36 15.77 -45.52 -4.43
N ASN A 37 15.85 -46.63 -3.69
CA ASN A 37 15.43 -46.73 -2.28
C ASN A 37 14.03 -46.11 -2.07
N HIS A 38 13.04 -46.48 -2.91
CA HIS A 38 11.73 -45.83 -2.95
C HIS A 38 10.59 -46.84 -2.81
N LEU A 39 9.71 -46.65 -1.82
CA LEU A 39 8.45 -47.39 -1.64
C LEU A 39 7.27 -46.54 -2.11
N TYR A 40 6.43 -47.11 -2.97
CA TYR A 40 5.21 -46.49 -3.48
C TYR A 40 3.98 -47.22 -2.92
N VAL A 41 3.03 -46.47 -2.37
CA VAL A 41 1.81 -46.96 -1.73
C VAL A 41 0.60 -46.29 -2.37
N ASN A 42 -0.12 -46.99 -3.25
CA ASN A 42 -1.30 -46.45 -3.92
C ASN A 42 -2.55 -46.75 -3.10
N ILE A 43 -3.33 -45.74 -2.75
CA ILE A 43 -4.53 -45.85 -1.93
C ILE A 43 -5.76 -45.21 -2.59
N THR A 44 -6.94 -45.75 -2.33
CA THR A 44 -8.23 -45.10 -2.59
C THR A 44 -8.92 -44.76 -1.28
N VAL A 45 -9.32 -43.50 -1.13
CA VAL A 45 -9.95 -42.92 0.07
C VAL A 45 -11.39 -42.50 -0.27
N ASN A 46 -12.32 -42.67 0.68
CA ASN A 46 -13.75 -42.41 0.48
C ASN A 46 -14.19 -40.95 0.77
N GLN A 47 -13.24 -40.08 1.08
CA GLN A 47 -13.41 -38.68 1.47
C GLN A 47 -12.22 -37.86 0.97
N ILE A 48 -12.40 -36.55 0.78
CA ILE A 48 -11.34 -35.64 0.32
C ILE A 48 -10.30 -35.48 1.43
N VAL A 49 -9.02 -35.58 1.07
CA VAL A 49 -7.88 -35.42 1.99
C VAL A 49 -6.92 -34.37 1.41
N PHE A 50 -6.38 -33.50 2.27
CA PHE A 50 -5.40 -32.50 1.89
C PHE A 50 -3.97 -33.09 1.83
N PRO A 51 -3.09 -32.66 0.90
CA PRO A 51 -1.79 -33.28 0.66
C PRO A 51 -0.90 -33.46 1.89
N GLN A 52 -0.92 -32.51 2.84
CA GLN A 52 -0.09 -32.55 4.04
C GLN A 52 -0.43 -33.74 4.97
N LEU A 53 -1.66 -34.27 4.91
CA LEU A 53 -2.06 -35.49 5.61
C LEU A 53 -1.56 -36.75 4.89
N VAL A 54 -1.43 -36.70 3.56
CA VAL A 54 -0.89 -37.80 2.74
C VAL A 54 0.63 -37.87 2.89
N GLU A 55 1.32 -36.73 2.92
CA GLU A 55 2.73 -36.60 3.31
C GLU A 55 2.99 -37.11 4.73
N ARG A 56 2.14 -36.72 5.70
CA ARG A 56 2.23 -37.23 7.07
C ARG A 56 2.08 -38.75 7.12
N LEU A 57 1.17 -39.33 6.33
CA LEU A 57 0.98 -40.77 6.26
C LEU A 57 2.22 -41.47 5.67
N ALA A 58 2.84 -40.89 4.64
CA ALA A 58 4.08 -41.41 4.06
C ALA A 58 5.22 -41.44 5.10
N GLN A 59 5.35 -40.39 5.92
CA GLN A 59 6.30 -40.36 7.03
C GLN A 59 5.97 -41.37 8.14
N ASP A 60 4.70 -41.46 8.56
CA ASP A 60 4.26 -42.44 9.57
C ASP A 60 4.53 -43.89 9.12
N ILE A 61 4.39 -44.19 7.82
CA ILE A 61 4.78 -45.46 7.21
C ILE A 61 6.31 -45.64 7.20
N LYS A 62 7.09 -44.61 6.83
CA LYS A 62 8.57 -44.65 6.84
C LYS A 62 9.13 -44.97 8.22
N ASP A 63 8.63 -44.27 9.24
CA ASP A 63 9.02 -44.44 10.65
C ASP A 63 8.64 -45.84 11.15
N HIS A 64 7.42 -46.31 10.86
CA HIS A 64 6.94 -47.63 11.28
C HIS A 64 7.74 -48.79 10.67
N LEU A 65 8.12 -48.66 9.39
CA LEU A 65 8.95 -49.65 8.70
C LEU A 65 10.44 -49.54 9.06
N SER A 66 10.84 -48.55 9.87
CA SER A 66 12.23 -48.31 10.31
C SER A 66 13.22 -48.22 9.13
N LEU A 67 12.79 -47.57 8.05
CA LEU A 67 13.55 -47.46 6.80
C LEU A 67 14.71 -46.46 6.95
N ALA A 68 15.75 -46.63 6.14
CA ALA A 68 16.95 -45.81 6.19
C ALA A 68 16.65 -44.31 5.89
N PRO A 69 17.47 -43.35 6.39
CA PRO A 69 17.18 -41.93 6.23
C PRO A 69 17.05 -41.48 4.77
N ASP A 70 17.85 -42.04 3.87
CA ASP A 70 17.86 -41.83 2.41
C ASP A 70 16.69 -42.50 1.67
N PHE A 71 15.97 -43.41 2.34
CA PHE A 71 14.89 -44.18 1.74
C PHE A 71 13.60 -43.34 1.67
N ASN A 72 12.98 -43.23 0.50
CA ASN A 72 11.77 -42.45 0.27
C ASN A 72 10.50 -43.30 0.32
N VAL A 73 9.44 -42.73 0.88
CA VAL A 73 8.08 -43.31 0.82
C VAL A 73 7.19 -42.28 0.14
N THR A 74 6.43 -42.70 -0.86
CA THR A 74 5.39 -41.90 -1.49
C THR A 74 4.06 -42.63 -1.37
N VAL A 75 3.09 -41.98 -0.75
CA VAL A 75 1.68 -42.37 -0.85
C VAL A 75 1.09 -41.60 -2.04
N SER A 76 0.26 -42.28 -2.83
CA SER A 76 -0.51 -41.64 -3.91
C SER A 76 -1.97 -42.02 -3.75
N GLU A 77 -2.81 -41.02 -3.50
CA GLU A 77 -4.21 -41.18 -3.16
C GLU A 77 -5.16 -40.87 -4.33
N ARG A 78 -6.24 -41.63 -4.42
CA ARG A 78 -7.38 -41.40 -5.31
C ARG A 78 -8.66 -41.31 -4.48
N PHE A 79 -9.58 -40.44 -4.87
CA PHE A 79 -10.84 -40.22 -4.16
C PHE A 79 -11.99 -40.98 -4.82
N CYS A 80 -12.65 -41.82 -4.05
CA CYS A 80 -13.87 -42.55 -4.43
C CYS A 80 -14.98 -42.16 -3.46
N LEU A 81 -15.52 -40.94 -3.65
CA LEU A 81 -16.47 -40.33 -2.73
C LEU A 81 -17.77 -41.15 -2.65
N SER A 82 -18.36 -41.25 -1.46
CA SER A 82 -19.60 -41.99 -1.23
C SER A 82 -20.88 -41.27 -1.70
N PHE A 83 -20.75 -40.08 -2.28
CA PHE A 83 -21.82 -39.26 -2.82
C PHE A 83 -21.29 -38.45 -4.01
N GLU A 84 -22.12 -38.25 -5.03
CA GLU A 84 -21.78 -37.41 -6.17
C GLU A 84 -21.92 -35.93 -5.79
N LEU A 85 -20.87 -35.14 -6.03
CA LEU A 85 -20.88 -33.69 -5.91
C LEU A 85 -20.94 -33.04 -7.30
N PRO A 86 -21.71 -31.95 -7.48
CA PRO A 86 -21.58 -31.09 -8.66
C PRO A 86 -20.13 -30.61 -8.82
N PHE A 87 -19.60 -30.65 -10.04
CA PHE A 87 -18.19 -30.35 -10.32
C PHE A 87 -17.68 -29.05 -9.67
N HIS A 88 -18.49 -27.97 -9.73
CA HIS A 88 -18.20 -26.70 -9.03
C HIS A 88 -17.90 -26.91 -7.54
N GLN A 89 -18.76 -27.62 -6.80
CA GLN A 89 -18.58 -27.83 -5.35
C GLN A 89 -17.35 -28.71 -5.06
N LEU A 90 -17.08 -29.68 -5.92
CA LEU A 90 -15.88 -30.53 -5.82
C LEU A 90 -14.60 -29.71 -6.04
N TYR A 91 -14.60 -28.81 -7.03
CA TYR A 91 -13.49 -27.90 -7.30
C TYR A 91 -13.29 -26.91 -6.14
N GLU A 92 -14.36 -26.30 -5.63
CA GLU A 92 -14.30 -25.37 -4.49
C GLU A 92 -13.66 -25.99 -3.24
N LEU A 93 -13.97 -27.26 -2.96
CA LEU A 93 -13.39 -28.00 -1.83
C LEU A 93 -11.92 -28.37 -2.03
N TYR A 94 -11.46 -28.61 -3.27
CA TYR A 94 -10.11 -29.12 -3.54
C TYR A 94 -9.12 -28.07 -4.10
N LYS A 95 -9.57 -26.90 -4.58
CA LYS A 95 -8.70 -25.87 -5.19
C LYS A 95 -7.50 -25.48 -4.30
N GLY A 96 -7.68 -25.44 -2.98
CA GLY A 96 -6.59 -25.17 -2.03
C GLY A 96 -5.50 -26.24 -2.01
N ALA A 97 -5.85 -27.51 -2.22
CA ALA A 97 -4.88 -28.59 -2.41
C ALA A 97 -4.15 -28.45 -3.76
N ILE A 98 -4.86 -28.08 -4.83
CA ILE A 98 -4.26 -27.83 -6.14
C ILE A 98 -3.23 -26.69 -6.07
N PHE A 99 -3.55 -25.58 -5.41
CA PHE A 99 -2.61 -24.47 -5.24
C PHE A 99 -1.39 -24.85 -4.38
N TYR A 100 -1.54 -25.75 -3.41
CA TYR A 100 -0.43 -26.30 -2.63
C TYR A 100 0.53 -27.16 -3.48
N GLU A 101 -0.01 -28.09 -4.28
CA GLU A 101 0.76 -28.91 -5.23
C GLU A 101 1.50 -28.02 -6.28
N LEU A 102 0.86 -26.94 -6.73
CA LEU A 102 1.50 -25.97 -7.62
C LEU A 102 2.63 -25.17 -6.94
N ASN A 103 2.53 -24.86 -5.65
CA ASN A 103 3.59 -24.17 -4.91
C ASN A 103 4.87 -25.01 -4.82
N ALA A 104 4.75 -26.34 -4.73
CA ALA A 104 5.89 -27.26 -4.73
C ALA A 104 6.64 -27.28 -6.09
N ILE A 105 5.95 -26.92 -7.19
CA ILE A 105 6.55 -26.75 -8.53
C ILE A 105 7.13 -25.33 -8.69
N ASN A 106 6.35 -24.31 -8.32
CA ASN A 106 6.77 -22.91 -8.34
C ASN A 106 5.83 -22.07 -7.42
N PRO A 107 6.34 -21.46 -6.33
CA PRO A 107 5.50 -20.69 -5.40
C PRO A 107 4.73 -19.52 -6.02
N VAL A 108 5.19 -18.96 -7.15
CA VAL A 108 4.47 -17.88 -7.84
C VAL A 108 3.18 -18.41 -8.48
N CYS A 109 3.19 -19.63 -9.02
CA CYS A 109 2.04 -20.20 -9.73
C CYS A 109 0.84 -20.44 -8.80
N GLY A 110 1.05 -21.11 -7.66
CA GLY A 110 -0.03 -21.42 -6.72
C GLY A 110 -0.56 -20.17 -6.01
N VAL A 111 0.32 -19.26 -5.56
CA VAL A 111 -0.09 -17.99 -4.94
C VAL A 111 -0.86 -17.10 -5.92
N LYS A 112 -0.39 -16.91 -7.16
CA LYS A 112 -1.09 -16.06 -8.13
C LYS A 112 -2.45 -16.64 -8.53
N LEU A 113 -2.57 -17.95 -8.74
CA LEU A 113 -3.87 -18.58 -9.03
C LEU A 113 -4.84 -18.52 -7.84
N ALA A 114 -4.35 -18.62 -6.60
CA ALA A 114 -5.19 -18.46 -5.41
C ALA A 114 -5.80 -17.05 -5.25
N HIS A 115 -5.18 -16.04 -5.88
CA HIS A 115 -5.68 -14.66 -5.93
C HIS A 115 -6.28 -14.27 -7.29
N SER A 116 -6.43 -15.21 -8.23
CA SER A 116 -7.03 -14.96 -9.55
C SER A 116 -8.52 -15.27 -9.55
N GLU A 117 -9.30 -14.43 -10.21
CA GLU A 117 -10.72 -14.68 -10.50
C GLU A 117 -10.85 -15.83 -11.53
N TYR A 118 -11.91 -16.62 -11.42
CA TYR A 118 -12.22 -17.70 -12.36
C TYR A 118 -13.72 -17.92 -12.49
N THR A 119 -14.12 -18.50 -13.62
CA THR A 119 -15.48 -18.99 -13.88
C THR A 119 -15.46 -20.50 -14.08
N ILE A 120 -16.59 -21.15 -13.79
CA ILE A 120 -16.80 -22.58 -14.01
C ILE A 120 -18.01 -22.76 -14.91
N ASP A 121 -17.82 -23.44 -16.04
CA ASP A 121 -18.90 -23.88 -16.94
C ASP A 121 -18.74 -25.36 -17.25
N GLY A 122 -19.75 -26.17 -16.91
CA GLY A 122 -19.66 -27.63 -16.94
C GLY A 122 -18.48 -28.15 -16.11
N HIS A 123 -17.50 -28.75 -16.78
CA HIS A 123 -16.21 -29.21 -16.22
C HIS A 123 -15.01 -28.33 -16.65
N THR A 124 -15.28 -27.15 -17.20
CA THR A 124 -14.28 -26.18 -17.65
C THR A 124 -14.06 -25.16 -16.54
N VAL A 125 -12.81 -24.94 -16.14
CA VAL A 125 -12.44 -23.85 -15.22
C VAL A 125 -11.60 -22.82 -15.99
N SER A 126 -12.14 -21.62 -16.16
CA SER A 126 -11.50 -20.56 -16.93
C SER A 126 -10.93 -19.49 -16.00
N TYR A 127 -9.61 -19.26 -16.06
CA TYR A 127 -8.92 -18.20 -15.34
C TYR A 127 -8.51 -17.08 -16.30
N GLU A 128 -8.89 -15.85 -15.97
CA GLU A 128 -8.62 -14.66 -16.79
C GLU A 128 -7.59 -13.75 -16.09
N MET A 129 -6.53 -13.36 -16.79
CA MET A 129 -5.35 -12.73 -16.17
C MET A 129 -4.58 -11.79 -17.10
N ASP A 130 -3.60 -11.08 -16.53
CA ASP A 130 -2.62 -10.30 -17.28
C ASP A 130 -1.70 -11.19 -18.14
N GLU A 131 -1.07 -10.59 -19.15
CA GLU A 131 -0.23 -11.29 -20.12
C GLU A 131 1.02 -11.93 -19.48
N GLN A 132 1.64 -11.26 -18.50
CA GLN A 132 2.84 -11.77 -17.84
C GLN A 132 2.52 -13.04 -17.04
N LEU A 133 1.41 -13.06 -16.29
CA LEU A 133 0.94 -14.22 -15.55
C LEU A 133 0.47 -15.33 -16.49
N TYR A 134 -0.24 -15.00 -17.57
CA TYR A 134 -0.65 -15.97 -18.60
C TYR A 134 0.57 -16.71 -19.19
N GLU A 135 1.62 -15.98 -19.59
CA GLU A 135 2.83 -16.60 -20.13
C GLU A 135 3.62 -17.37 -19.07
N TYR A 136 3.65 -16.88 -17.83
CA TYR A 136 4.29 -17.58 -16.71
C TYR A 136 3.61 -18.93 -16.41
N LEU A 137 2.28 -18.98 -16.30
CA LEU A 137 1.53 -20.23 -16.06
C LEU A 137 1.65 -21.21 -17.24
N ASN A 138 1.64 -20.70 -18.48
CA ASN A 138 1.87 -21.54 -19.67
C ASN A 138 3.29 -22.11 -19.71
N LYS A 139 4.32 -21.32 -19.36
CA LYS A 139 5.72 -21.79 -19.27
C LYS A 139 5.89 -22.98 -18.32
N TYR A 140 5.12 -23.03 -17.24
CA TYR A 140 5.13 -24.17 -16.30
C TYR A 140 4.08 -25.26 -16.63
N ASN A 141 3.35 -25.12 -17.74
CA ASN A 141 2.26 -26.02 -18.20
C ASN A 141 1.18 -26.24 -17.13
N VAL A 142 0.79 -25.18 -16.42
CA VAL A 142 -0.10 -25.27 -15.25
C VAL A 142 -1.49 -25.78 -15.63
N ALA A 143 -2.04 -25.37 -16.77
CA ALA A 143 -3.33 -25.83 -17.27
C ALA A 143 -3.39 -27.37 -17.40
N THR A 144 -2.45 -27.94 -18.15
CA THR A 144 -2.35 -29.41 -18.32
C THR A 144 -2.14 -30.11 -16.99
N LYS A 145 -1.29 -29.56 -16.10
CA LYS A 145 -1.02 -30.16 -14.78
C LYS A 145 -2.24 -30.16 -13.87
N MET A 146 -3.05 -29.09 -13.84
CA MET A 146 -4.28 -29.07 -13.07
C MET A 146 -5.32 -30.06 -13.61
N SER A 147 -5.47 -30.15 -14.93
CA SER A 147 -6.30 -31.17 -15.58
C SER A 147 -5.84 -32.59 -15.27
N THR A 148 -4.54 -32.88 -15.34
CA THR A 148 -3.98 -34.20 -14.98
C THR A 148 -4.16 -34.51 -13.50
N LEU A 149 -3.83 -33.58 -12.60
CA LEU A 149 -4.00 -33.76 -11.16
C LEU A 149 -5.46 -34.08 -10.80
N PHE A 150 -6.42 -33.34 -11.35
CA PHE A 150 -7.83 -33.58 -11.08
C PHE A 150 -8.32 -34.92 -11.64
N LYS A 151 -7.82 -35.32 -12.81
CA LYS A 151 -8.09 -36.63 -13.42
C LYS A 151 -7.48 -37.79 -12.62
N ASP A 152 -6.26 -37.66 -12.14
CA ASP A 152 -5.60 -38.71 -11.35
C ASP A 152 -6.25 -38.86 -9.97
N LYS A 153 -6.58 -37.74 -9.31
CA LYS A 153 -7.18 -37.73 -7.96
C LYS A 153 -8.67 -38.12 -7.97
N PHE A 154 -9.48 -37.68 -8.94
CA PHE A 154 -10.95 -37.90 -8.95
C PHE A 154 -11.47 -38.79 -10.09
N SER A 155 -10.63 -39.20 -11.05
CA SER A 155 -11.07 -39.87 -12.29
C SER A 155 -12.05 -39.06 -13.15
N ILE A 156 -12.12 -37.74 -12.95
CA ILE A 156 -12.96 -36.79 -13.69
C ILE A 156 -12.11 -36.02 -14.69
N GLU A 157 -12.55 -35.93 -15.94
CA GLU A 157 -11.93 -35.03 -16.93
C GLU A 157 -12.38 -33.59 -16.67
N MET A 158 -11.41 -32.72 -16.48
CA MET A 158 -11.54 -31.29 -16.19
C MET A 158 -10.66 -30.51 -17.15
N GLN A 159 -11.20 -29.46 -17.78
CA GLN A 159 -10.45 -28.62 -18.70
C GLN A 159 -10.12 -27.27 -18.04
N MET A 160 -8.84 -27.02 -17.75
CA MET A 160 -8.41 -25.68 -17.35
C MET A 160 -8.16 -24.83 -18.60
N VAL A 161 -8.81 -23.67 -18.68
CA VAL A 161 -8.57 -22.64 -19.70
C VAL A 161 -7.87 -21.47 -19.03
N LEU A 162 -6.82 -20.96 -19.69
CA LEU A 162 -6.20 -19.69 -19.35
C LEU A 162 -6.54 -18.69 -20.47
N SER A 163 -6.90 -17.47 -20.11
CA SER A 163 -7.16 -16.37 -21.06
C SER A 163 -6.46 -15.08 -20.62
N LYS A 164 -6.01 -14.29 -21.61
CA LYS A 164 -5.53 -12.92 -21.39
C LYS A 164 -6.76 -11.99 -21.30
N LYS A 165 -6.80 -11.07 -20.35
CA LYS A 165 -7.74 -9.92 -20.38
C LYS A 165 -7.43 -9.07 -21.62
N GLU A 166 -8.44 -8.65 -22.39
CA GLU A 166 -8.21 -7.83 -23.58
C GLU A 166 -7.85 -6.38 -23.21
N GLY A 167 -6.72 -5.87 -23.74
CA GLY A 167 -6.03 -4.67 -23.24
C GLY A 167 -6.83 -3.36 -23.19
N LYS A 168 -7.86 -3.20 -24.04
CA LYS A 168 -8.70 -1.98 -24.03
C LYS A 168 -9.55 -1.88 -22.77
N ASP A 169 -10.17 -2.99 -22.40
CA ASP A 169 -11.01 -3.12 -21.21
C ASP A 169 -10.17 -3.02 -19.92
N LEU A 170 -8.87 -3.37 -19.99
CA LEU A 170 -7.90 -3.16 -18.92
C LEU A 170 -7.56 -1.68 -18.65
N VAL A 171 -7.36 -0.85 -19.68
CA VAL A 171 -7.09 0.59 -19.49
C VAL A 171 -8.30 1.27 -18.87
N GLU A 172 -9.48 1.03 -19.43
CA GLU A 172 -10.73 1.65 -18.96
C GLU A 172 -11.06 1.19 -17.54
N LYS A 173 -10.95 -0.11 -17.22
CA LYS A 173 -11.17 -0.62 -15.84
C LYS A 173 -10.04 -0.31 -14.86
N PHE A 174 -8.81 -0.03 -15.30
CA PHE A 174 -7.74 0.45 -14.42
C PHE A 174 -8.01 1.90 -14.03
N LEU A 175 -8.34 2.77 -15.01
CA LEU A 175 -8.76 4.14 -14.76
C LEU A 175 -10.01 4.18 -13.89
N GLU A 176 -11.08 3.45 -14.23
CA GLU A 176 -12.30 3.37 -13.41
C GLU A 176 -12.01 2.86 -11.99
N ARG A 177 -11.15 1.86 -11.81
CA ARG A 177 -10.78 1.35 -10.48
C ARG A 177 -10.00 2.39 -9.68
N HIS A 178 -9.02 3.05 -10.28
CA HIS A 178 -8.25 4.12 -9.64
C HIS A 178 -9.19 5.27 -9.25
N ASP A 179 -10.07 5.70 -10.17
CA ASP A 179 -11.14 6.66 -9.92
C ASP A 179 -12.06 6.23 -8.75
N LEU A 180 -12.40 4.93 -8.65
CA LEU A 180 -13.28 4.40 -7.61
C LEU A 180 -12.58 4.32 -6.25
N GLU A 181 -11.33 3.85 -6.21
CA GLU A 181 -10.49 3.81 -5.02
C GLU A 181 -10.21 5.23 -4.51
N GLN A 182 -9.90 6.18 -5.40
CA GLN A 182 -9.80 7.61 -5.07
C GLN A 182 -11.14 8.18 -4.55
N LYS A 183 -12.28 7.87 -5.20
CA LYS A 183 -13.61 8.32 -4.72
C LYS A 183 -13.96 7.74 -3.34
N MET A 184 -13.61 6.49 -3.06
CA MET A 184 -13.78 5.87 -1.75
C MET A 184 -12.90 6.55 -0.69
N LEU A 185 -11.61 6.78 -0.99
CA LEU A 185 -10.69 7.49 -0.07
C LEU A 185 -11.14 8.95 0.18
N ILE A 186 -11.60 9.65 -0.85
CA ILE A 186 -12.18 10.99 -0.74
C ILE A 186 -13.45 10.96 0.11
N GLN A 187 -14.33 9.97 -0.06
CA GLN A 187 -15.54 9.83 0.74
C GLN A 187 -15.23 9.54 2.21
N GLU A 188 -14.23 8.71 2.50
CA GLU A 188 -13.74 8.42 3.85
C GLU A 188 -13.17 9.69 4.52
N LEU A 189 -12.31 10.44 3.82
CA LEU A 189 -11.76 11.71 4.30
C LEU A 189 -12.82 12.83 4.43
N GLN A 190 -13.88 12.82 3.60
CA GLN A 190 -15.00 13.77 3.71
C GLN A 190 -15.89 13.48 4.91
N VAL A 191 -15.99 12.23 5.40
CA VAL A 191 -16.71 11.94 6.65
C VAL A 191 -16.07 12.66 7.83
N ASP A 192 -14.73 12.70 7.90
CA ASP A 192 -14.00 13.47 8.92
C ASP A 192 -14.08 14.99 8.71
N GLN A 193 -13.88 15.48 7.48
CA GLN A 193 -13.82 16.94 7.23
C GLN A 193 -15.16 17.67 7.40
N ASN A 194 -16.31 16.98 7.28
CA ASN A 194 -17.63 17.59 7.43
C ASN A 194 -17.92 18.13 8.84
N VAL A 195 -17.04 17.89 9.83
CA VAL A 195 -17.17 18.47 11.18
C VAL A 195 -16.76 19.95 11.25
N HIS A 196 -15.85 20.45 10.38
CA HIS A 196 -15.23 21.78 10.52
C HIS A 196 -15.14 22.60 9.21
N ALA A 197 -16.26 23.22 8.80
CA ALA A 197 -16.33 24.12 7.64
C ALA A 197 -16.95 25.51 7.96
N GLY A 198 -16.28 26.29 8.82
CA GLY A 198 -16.66 27.68 9.15
C GLY A 198 -16.16 28.71 8.12
N LYS A 199 -17.06 29.49 7.51
CA LYS A 199 -16.74 30.41 6.39
C LYS A 199 -16.01 31.69 6.83
N ALA A 200 -15.08 32.18 5.98
CA ALA A 200 -14.39 33.47 6.13
C ALA A 200 -14.51 34.35 4.87
N LEU A 201 -14.49 35.69 5.02
CA LEU A 201 -14.39 36.79 4.01
C LEU A 201 -14.68 38.14 4.73
N PRO A 202 -14.25 39.35 4.27
CA PRO A 202 -13.03 39.76 3.55
C PRO A 202 -12.28 40.98 4.21
N LYS A 203 -11.28 41.54 3.52
CA LYS A 203 -10.23 42.49 3.98
C LYS A 203 -10.62 44.00 3.97
N LYS A 204 -10.05 44.84 4.88
CA LYS A 204 -9.05 45.92 4.55
C LYS A 204 -8.62 46.88 5.70
N VAL A 205 -7.29 46.98 5.88
CA VAL A 205 -6.41 48.17 6.11
C VAL A 205 -6.93 49.43 6.84
N ILE A 206 -6.20 49.84 7.90
CA ILE A 206 -6.10 51.21 8.44
C ILE A 206 -4.60 51.61 8.54
N LYS A 207 -4.28 52.92 8.61
CA LYS A 207 -2.90 53.48 8.73
C LYS A 207 -2.60 53.98 10.16
N LYS A 208 -1.35 53.81 10.61
CA LYS A 208 -0.40 54.74 11.30
C LYS A 208 -0.97 55.85 12.23
N ASP A 209 -0.39 56.24 13.38
CA ASP A 209 0.95 56.09 14.01
C ASP A 209 0.81 56.56 15.50
N ASP A 210 1.69 56.41 16.51
CA ASP A 210 3.01 55.78 16.76
C ASP A 210 3.29 55.84 18.31
N LYS A 211 4.42 55.29 18.81
CA LYS A 211 5.12 55.57 20.10
C LYS A 211 4.85 54.78 21.39
N SER A 212 5.52 53.61 21.43
CA SER A 212 6.66 53.30 22.33
C SER A 212 6.50 53.17 23.87
N ALA A 213 6.88 51.99 24.37
CA ALA A 213 7.82 51.82 25.49
C ALA A 213 8.67 50.55 25.24
N ALA A 214 9.97 50.55 25.58
CA ALA A 214 10.90 49.51 25.13
C ALA A 214 10.73 48.16 25.85
N MET A 215 10.90 47.07 25.09
CA MET A 215 10.87 45.66 25.56
C MET A 215 12.22 45.00 25.30
N ALA A 216 12.43 43.79 25.86
CA ALA A 216 13.46 42.89 25.35
C ALA A 216 13.14 42.52 23.89
N GLU A 217 14.17 42.50 23.04
CA GLU A 217 14.09 42.71 21.58
C GLU A 217 13.07 41.79 20.86
N ASN A 218 13.04 40.51 21.22
CA ASN A 218 12.19 39.49 20.59
C ASN A 218 10.85 39.23 21.32
N MET A 219 10.52 39.96 22.39
CA MET A 219 9.28 39.69 23.14
C MET A 219 8.03 40.18 22.39
N ILE A 220 7.01 39.33 22.31
CA ILE A 220 5.72 39.61 21.66
C ILE A 220 4.59 39.77 22.70
N ILE A 221 4.62 38.98 23.77
CA ILE A 221 3.70 39.09 24.91
C ILE A 221 4.50 38.97 26.20
N GLY A 222 4.30 39.91 27.14
CA GLY A 222 4.91 39.84 28.47
C GLY A 222 6.10 40.78 28.67
N LYS A 223 6.83 40.60 29.79
CA LYS A 223 7.84 41.57 30.26
C LYS A 223 9.21 40.96 30.62
N LYS A 224 9.39 39.65 30.48
CA LYS A 224 10.63 38.91 30.74
C LYS A 224 10.79 37.80 29.71
N LYS A 225 12.03 37.47 29.34
CA LYS A 225 12.36 36.28 28.52
C LYS A 225 11.88 34.99 29.20
N ILE A 226 11.62 33.96 28.39
CA ILE A 226 11.10 32.67 28.85
C ILE A 226 12.27 31.70 29.12
N TYR A 227 12.41 31.31 30.39
CA TYR A 227 13.42 30.36 30.89
C TYR A 227 12.76 29.13 31.49
N GLY A 228 13.30 27.95 31.16
CA GLY A 228 12.84 26.64 31.61
C GLY A 228 13.12 25.57 30.55
N GLU A 229 12.72 24.34 30.83
CA GLU A 229 12.75 23.24 29.86
C GLU A 229 11.53 23.29 28.93
N VAL A 230 11.66 22.77 27.71
CA VAL A 230 10.59 22.79 26.69
C VAL A 230 9.80 21.48 26.75
N THR A 231 8.49 21.58 26.88
CA THR A 231 7.55 20.45 26.95
C THR A 231 6.91 20.24 25.57
N TYR A 232 7.07 19.05 25.00
CA TYR A 232 6.45 18.68 23.72
C TYR A 232 4.92 18.56 23.86
N ILE A 233 4.17 19.06 22.87
CA ILE A 233 2.71 19.10 22.90
C ILE A 233 2.12 17.68 23.02
N LYS A 234 2.73 16.70 22.36
CA LYS A 234 2.37 15.28 22.45
C LYS A 234 2.51 14.65 23.85
N THR A 235 3.20 15.30 24.79
CA THR A 235 3.40 14.78 26.16
C THR A 235 2.42 15.32 27.20
N PHE A 236 1.49 16.20 26.81
CA PHE A 236 0.54 16.79 27.74
C PHE A 236 -0.47 15.76 28.28
N ASN A 237 -0.73 15.83 29.57
CA ASN A 237 -1.65 14.97 30.32
C ASN A 237 -2.42 15.78 31.38
N GLU A 238 -3.30 15.15 32.16
CA GLU A 238 -4.12 15.82 33.18
C GLU A 238 -3.30 16.42 34.35
N GLU A 239 -2.07 15.95 34.57
CA GLU A 239 -1.15 16.49 35.59
C GLU A 239 -0.37 17.71 35.07
N THR A 240 -0.30 17.89 33.75
CA THR A 240 0.43 18.98 33.08
C THR A 240 -0.24 20.32 33.38
N ASN A 241 0.44 21.16 34.16
CA ASN A 241 -0.06 22.48 34.54
C ASN A 241 0.64 23.59 33.76
N ASP A 242 1.78 24.09 34.26
CA ASP A 242 2.54 25.13 33.57
C ASP A 242 3.44 24.51 32.50
N VAL A 243 3.45 25.11 31.30
CA VAL A 243 4.13 24.60 30.10
C VAL A 243 4.95 25.69 29.42
N ILE A 244 6.09 25.29 28.85
CA ILE A 244 6.88 26.09 27.90
C ILE A 244 6.96 25.29 26.60
N ILE A 245 6.51 25.88 25.50
CA ILE A 245 6.36 25.23 24.20
C ILE A 245 7.20 25.99 23.18
N GLU A 246 7.88 25.30 22.27
CA GLU A 246 8.47 25.90 21.07
C GLU A 246 7.75 25.38 19.83
N GLY A 247 7.29 26.28 18.96
CA GLY A 247 6.50 25.89 17.80
C GLY A 247 6.33 26.97 16.75
N CYS A 248 5.72 26.58 15.63
CA CYS A 248 5.33 27.46 14.54
C CYS A 248 3.84 27.84 14.68
N ILE A 249 3.51 29.11 14.49
CA ILE A 249 2.12 29.59 14.44
C ILE A 249 1.51 29.21 13.09
N ILE A 250 0.48 28.35 13.09
CA ILE A 250 -0.22 27.90 11.89
C ILE A 250 -1.50 28.69 11.59
N ASN A 251 -2.06 29.36 12.61
CA ASN A 251 -3.28 30.16 12.55
C ASN A 251 -3.23 31.28 13.61
N TYR A 252 -3.92 32.39 13.36
CA TYR A 252 -4.00 33.53 14.28
C TYR A 252 -5.29 34.33 14.09
N GLU A 253 -6.02 34.55 15.18
CA GLU A 253 -7.17 35.42 15.28
C GLU A 253 -7.06 36.42 16.45
N GLU A 254 -7.72 37.56 16.28
CA GLU A 254 -7.88 38.61 17.29
C GLU A 254 -9.38 38.89 17.48
N ARG A 255 -9.84 38.98 18.73
CA ARG A 255 -11.25 39.26 19.05
C ARG A 255 -11.36 40.25 20.21
N ASP A 256 -12.23 41.25 20.08
CA ASP A 256 -12.53 42.19 21.16
C ASP A 256 -13.50 41.57 22.17
N THR A 257 -13.16 41.61 23.45
CA THR A 257 -14.01 41.09 24.53
C THR A 257 -14.97 42.16 25.05
N ARG A 258 -16.15 41.74 25.52
CA ARG A 258 -17.13 42.62 26.19
C ARG A 258 -16.57 43.35 27.43
N GLY A 259 -15.45 42.86 28.00
CA GLY A 259 -14.74 43.47 29.12
C GLY A 259 -13.60 44.43 28.73
N GLY A 260 -13.53 44.87 27.48
CA GLY A 260 -12.53 45.86 27.02
C GLY A 260 -11.09 45.33 26.90
N LYS A 261 -10.88 44.02 26.98
CA LYS A 261 -9.61 43.36 26.67
C LYS A 261 -9.59 42.85 25.23
N LYS A 262 -8.40 42.81 24.62
CA LYS A 262 -8.14 42.02 23.41
C LYS A 262 -7.93 40.56 23.80
N LEU A 263 -8.68 39.66 23.17
CA LEU A 263 -8.40 38.22 23.19
C LEU A 263 -7.63 37.87 21.92
N LEU A 264 -6.45 37.28 22.10
CA LEU A 264 -5.66 36.68 21.04
C LEU A 264 -5.87 35.17 21.10
N ILE A 265 -6.10 34.55 19.94
CA ILE A 265 -6.21 33.09 19.77
C ILE A 265 -5.24 32.71 18.65
N PHE A 266 -4.30 31.82 18.90
CA PHE A 266 -3.33 31.39 17.90
C PHE A 266 -2.96 29.93 18.09
N ASP A 267 -2.82 29.21 16.99
CA ASP A 267 -2.62 27.75 17.03
C ASP A 267 -1.15 27.46 16.77
N VAL A 268 -0.51 26.74 17.68
CA VAL A 268 0.93 26.47 17.68
C VAL A 268 1.17 24.99 17.44
N THR A 269 2.06 24.64 16.51
CA THR A 269 2.52 23.26 16.29
C THR A 269 4.02 23.13 16.57
N ASP A 270 4.39 22.06 17.28
CA ASP A 270 5.78 21.60 17.44
C ASP A 270 6.13 20.51 16.40
N TYR A 271 5.24 20.28 15.43
CA TYR A 271 5.23 19.17 14.46
C TYR A 271 5.07 17.76 15.06
N SER A 272 4.84 17.63 16.38
CA SER A 272 4.37 16.40 17.03
C SER A 272 2.86 16.40 17.26
N LEU A 273 2.30 17.56 17.61
CA LEU A 273 0.86 17.89 17.68
C LEU A 273 0.67 19.41 17.42
N SER A 274 -0.57 19.89 17.56
CA SER A 274 -0.90 21.33 17.62
C SER A 274 -1.75 21.63 18.84
N ILE A 275 -1.70 22.85 19.38
CA ILE A 275 -2.58 23.30 20.47
C ILE A 275 -2.99 24.76 20.32
N THR A 276 -4.24 25.06 20.71
CA THR A 276 -4.81 26.40 20.77
C THR A 276 -4.21 27.19 21.94
N CYS A 277 -3.57 28.32 21.65
CA CYS A 277 -3.01 29.24 22.64
C CYS A 277 -3.89 30.50 22.74
N LYS A 278 -4.27 30.92 23.96
CA LYS A 278 -5.08 32.12 24.20
C LYS A 278 -4.41 33.11 25.14
N SER A 279 -4.52 34.41 24.86
CA SER A 279 -4.06 35.46 25.77
C SER A 279 -5.05 36.64 25.85
N PHE A 280 -5.28 37.15 27.07
CA PHE A 280 -6.18 38.27 27.34
C PHE A 280 -5.40 39.54 27.69
N LEU A 281 -5.09 40.37 26.70
CA LEU A 281 -4.30 41.59 26.85
C LEU A 281 -5.19 42.83 27.10
N ARG A 282 -4.64 43.83 27.79
CA ARG A 282 -5.21 45.19 27.79
C ARG A 282 -4.90 45.85 26.42
N PRO A 283 -5.77 46.73 25.89
CA PRO A 283 -5.55 47.39 24.59
C PRO A 283 -4.16 48.03 24.48
N ASP A 284 -3.78 48.85 25.45
CA ASP A 284 -2.47 49.51 25.54
C ASP A 284 -1.28 48.53 25.52
N LEU A 285 -1.41 47.34 26.10
CA LEU A 285 -0.36 46.31 26.02
C LEU A 285 -0.36 45.59 24.66
N TYR A 286 -1.53 45.28 24.11
CA TYR A 286 -1.63 44.68 22.78
C TYR A 286 -1.01 45.61 21.71
N GLU A 287 -1.34 46.90 21.76
CA GLU A 287 -0.84 47.93 20.84
C GLU A 287 0.67 48.15 20.96
N GLN A 288 1.21 48.17 22.18
CA GLN A 288 2.66 48.34 22.40
C GLN A 288 3.48 47.08 22.09
N GLN A 289 2.94 45.89 22.40
CA GLN A 289 3.74 44.66 22.47
C GLN A 289 3.53 43.73 21.27
N THR A 290 2.31 43.64 20.73
CA THR A 290 1.88 42.47 19.93
C THR A 290 1.40 42.80 18.51
N VAL A 291 0.80 43.98 18.28
CA VAL A 291 0.31 44.43 16.96
C VAL A 291 1.32 44.17 15.85
N GLY A 292 0.92 43.40 14.84
CA GLY A 292 1.70 43.12 13.64
C GLY A 292 2.95 42.24 13.83
N LYS A 293 3.32 41.88 15.07
CA LYS A 293 4.40 40.93 15.35
C LYS A 293 3.89 39.49 15.20
N LEU A 294 2.85 39.14 15.96
CA LEU A 294 2.25 37.81 15.93
C LEU A 294 1.55 37.59 14.58
N LYS A 295 1.87 36.48 13.92
CA LYS A 295 1.43 36.16 12.55
C LYS A 295 1.68 34.68 12.26
N LYS A 296 1.04 34.16 11.20
CA LYS A 296 1.32 32.82 10.66
C LYS A 296 2.77 32.69 10.18
N ASP A 297 3.30 31.46 10.24
CA ASP A 297 4.66 31.07 9.87
C ASP A 297 5.77 31.68 10.76
N LEU A 298 5.39 32.22 11.91
CA LEU A 298 6.31 32.72 12.94
C LEU A 298 6.70 31.60 13.91
N PHE A 299 7.97 31.57 14.29
CA PHE A 299 8.50 30.66 15.31
C PHE A 299 8.51 31.34 16.67
N VAL A 300 7.89 30.70 17.66
CA VAL A 300 7.69 31.27 18.99
C VAL A 300 7.98 30.26 20.10
N ARG A 301 8.55 30.76 21.18
CA ARG A 301 8.51 30.14 22.49
C ARG A 301 7.33 30.73 23.26
N VAL A 302 6.45 29.88 23.78
CA VAL A 302 5.22 30.24 24.49
C VAL A 302 5.31 29.71 25.91
N ALA A 303 5.05 30.57 26.90
CA ALA A 303 4.88 30.16 28.30
C ALA A 303 3.43 30.39 28.73
N GLY A 304 2.83 29.40 29.37
CA GLY A 304 1.44 29.45 29.80
C GLY A 304 1.05 28.29 30.68
N ARG A 305 -0.24 28.23 31.03
CA ARG A 305 -0.82 27.12 31.80
C ARG A 305 -1.85 26.37 30.96
N LEU A 306 -1.72 25.05 30.89
CA LEU A 306 -2.70 24.16 30.27
C LEU A 306 -4.01 24.21 31.08
N GLN A 307 -5.13 24.44 30.39
CA GLN A 307 -6.46 24.57 30.99
C GLN A 307 -7.51 24.01 30.01
N TYR A 308 -8.53 23.32 30.52
CA TYR A 308 -9.66 22.89 29.71
C TYR A 308 -10.62 24.06 29.44
N ASP A 309 -10.94 24.33 28.17
CA ASP A 309 -11.88 25.37 27.77
C ASP A 309 -13.28 24.76 27.60
N GLU A 310 -14.21 25.08 28.51
CA GLU A 310 -15.57 24.53 28.49
C GLU A 310 -16.38 24.91 27.23
N PHE A 311 -16.01 25.99 26.54
CA PHE A 311 -16.74 26.49 25.37
C PHE A 311 -16.30 25.77 24.08
N GLN A 312 -15.00 25.53 23.90
CA GLN A 312 -14.48 24.72 22.79
C GLN A 312 -14.44 23.22 23.07
N LYS A 313 -14.46 22.81 24.34
CA LYS A 313 -14.30 21.42 24.81
C LYS A 313 -12.94 20.80 24.48
N GLU A 314 -11.90 21.62 24.55
CA GLU A 314 -10.51 21.24 24.26
C GLU A 314 -9.55 21.75 25.35
N ASN A 315 -8.38 21.14 25.47
CA ASN A 315 -7.31 21.67 26.30
C ASN A 315 -6.57 22.79 25.53
N ILE A 316 -6.49 23.97 26.15
CA ILE A 316 -5.85 25.17 25.61
C ILE A 316 -4.68 25.60 26.49
N VAL A 317 -3.75 26.39 25.94
CA VAL A 317 -2.72 27.07 26.74
C VAL A 317 -3.16 28.49 27.04
N MET A 318 -3.34 28.81 28.31
CA MET A 318 -3.55 30.19 28.78
C MET A 318 -2.20 30.89 28.89
N VAL A 319 -1.88 31.72 27.89
CA VAL A 319 -0.57 32.29 27.62
C VAL A 319 -0.24 33.44 28.55
N THR A 320 0.90 33.34 29.24
CA THR A 320 1.48 34.39 30.10
C THR A 320 2.59 35.17 29.41
N ALA A 321 3.34 34.54 28.50
CA ALA A 321 4.40 35.20 27.71
C ALA A 321 4.61 34.51 26.34
N VAL A 322 5.10 35.29 25.36
CA VAL A 322 5.50 34.83 24.03
C VAL A 322 6.77 35.56 23.60
N GLU A 323 7.76 34.79 23.15
CA GLU A 323 9.06 35.25 22.66
C GLU A 323 9.30 34.73 21.24
N GLU A 324 9.73 35.60 20.31
CA GLU A 324 10.12 35.21 18.95
C GLU A 324 11.47 34.47 18.98
N ILE A 325 11.49 33.26 18.41
CA ILE A 325 12.69 32.41 18.36
C ILE A 325 13.06 32.11 16.90
N GLU A 326 14.29 31.67 16.68
CA GLU A 326 14.70 31.19 15.36
C GLU A 326 13.97 29.90 14.98
N ASP A 327 13.88 29.64 13.68
CA ASP A 327 13.26 28.44 13.11
C ASP A 327 14.11 27.19 13.43
N PHE A 328 13.78 26.56 14.55
CA PHE A 328 14.47 25.41 15.15
C PHE A 328 14.41 24.12 14.31
N ARG A 329 13.67 24.10 13.20
CA ARG A 329 13.61 22.92 12.32
C ARG A 329 14.98 22.68 11.71
N ARG A 330 15.50 21.45 11.84
CA ARG A 330 16.72 21.01 11.14
C ARG A 330 16.47 20.94 9.63
N LYS A 331 16.67 22.08 8.95
CA LYS A 331 16.59 22.19 7.49
C LYS A 331 17.60 21.24 6.84
N ARG A 332 17.11 20.34 5.99
CA ARG A 332 17.99 19.49 5.16
C ARG A 332 18.74 20.37 4.17
N VAL A 333 20.06 20.33 4.23
CA VAL A 333 20.98 20.97 3.28
C VAL A 333 21.56 19.95 2.32
N ASP A 334 21.96 20.39 1.14
CA ASP A 334 22.73 19.61 0.18
C ASP A 334 24.17 20.16 0.21
N GLU A 335 25.07 19.39 0.83
CA GLU A 335 26.49 19.73 0.97
C GLU A 335 27.36 19.08 -0.11
N SER A 336 26.77 18.35 -1.07
CA SER A 336 27.52 17.64 -2.11
C SER A 336 28.26 18.62 -3.03
N PRO A 337 29.52 18.36 -3.42
CA PRO A 337 30.21 19.16 -4.44
C PRO A 337 29.61 18.95 -5.84
N VAL A 338 29.00 17.79 -6.10
CA VAL A 338 28.28 17.48 -7.34
C VAL A 338 26.79 17.45 -7.04
N LYS A 339 26.03 18.41 -7.59
CA LYS A 339 24.60 18.54 -7.31
C LYS A 339 23.77 17.52 -8.09
N ARG A 340 22.79 16.94 -7.41
CA ARG A 340 21.80 16.03 -8.00
C ARG A 340 20.89 16.79 -8.97
N VAL A 341 20.28 16.05 -9.88
CA VAL A 341 19.05 16.41 -10.60
C VAL A 341 18.00 15.41 -10.16
N GLU A 342 16.81 15.88 -9.79
CA GLU A 342 15.66 14.99 -9.61
C GLU A 342 15.00 14.73 -10.97
N LEU A 343 14.65 13.47 -11.23
CA LEU A 343 14.12 13.01 -12.52
C LEU A 343 12.74 12.35 -12.42
N HIS A 344 12.29 12.01 -11.21
CA HIS A 344 10.96 11.46 -10.94
C HIS A 344 10.40 12.17 -9.70
N LEU A 345 9.31 12.92 -9.85
CA LEU A 345 8.71 13.70 -8.77
C LEU A 345 7.25 14.05 -9.04
N HIS A 346 6.44 13.89 -8.00
CA HIS A 346 5.01 14.20 -7.96
C HIS A 346 4.74 15.52 -7.21
N THR A 347 3.67 16.19 -7.60
CA THR A 347 3.18 17.45 -7.03
C THR A 347 1.71 17.30 -6.62
N GLN A 348 1.11 18.35 -6.06
CA GLN A 348 -0.34 18.44 -5.77
C GLN A 348 -1.27 18.20 -6.96
N MET A 349 -0.74 18.01 -8.18
CA MET A 349 -1.49 17.63 -9.37
C MET A 349 -1.49 16.12 -9.65
N SER A 350 -0.70 15.33 -8.91
CA SER A 350 -0.85 13.87 -8.81
C SER A 350 -1.97 13.57 -7.82
N ASP A 351 -3.19 13.39 -8.32
CA ASP A 351 -4.42 13.35 -7.52
C ASP A 351 -4.36 12.36 -6.35
N MET A 352 -4.53 12.89 -5.13
CA MET A 352 -4.48 12.20 -3.83
C MET A 352 -3.14 11.57 -3.42
N ASP A 353 -2.10 11.62 -4.26
CA ASP A 353 -0.79 10.99 -3.98
C ASP A 353 0.22 11.96 -3.31
N ALA A 354 0.38 13.17 -3.84
CA ALA A 354 1.45 14.08 -3.40
C ALA A 354 0.96 15.42 -2.84
N VAL A 355 1.63 15.88 -1.77
CA VAL A 355 1.21 17.03 -0.95
C VAL A 355 1.99 18.33 -1.20
N VAL A 356 2.93 18.35 -2.15
CA VAL A 356 3.85 19.49 -2.39
C VAL A 356 3.52 20.29 -3.65
N SER A 357 3.58 21.62 -3.58
CA SER A 357 3.43 22.49 -4.76
C SER A 357 4.65 22.37 -5.69
N ALA A 358 4.44 22.47 -6.99
CA ALA A 358 5.54 22.48 -7.97
C ALA A 358 6.48 23.68 -7.71
N LYS A 359 5.90 24.79 -7.26
CA LYS A 359 6.60 26.00 -6.86
C LYS A 359 7.54 25.83 -5.68
N ASP A 360 7.16 25.10 -4.64
CA ASP A 360 8.02 24.89 -3.47
C ASP A 360 9.08 23.83 -3.75
N VAL A 361 8.79 22.85 -4.62
CA VAL A 361 9.77 21.92 -5.19
C VAL A 361 10.87 22.67 -5.95
N VAL A 362 10.51 23.53 -6.91
CA VAL A 362 11.48 24.32 -7.71
C VAL A 362 12.32 25.23 -6.82
N LYS A 363 11.71 25.92 -5.84
CA LYS A 363 12.46 26.70 -4.83
C LYS A 363 13.42 25.85 -4.01
N GLN A 364 13.05 24.62 -3.65
CA GLN A 364 13.88 23.76 -2.81
C GLN A 364 15.07 23.19 -3.58
N ALA A 365 14.87 22.80 -4.85
CA ALA A 365 15.94 22.44 -5.76
C ALA A 365 16.93 23.61 -5.98
N LEU A 366 16.42 24.84 -6.17
CA LEU A 366 17.23 26.06 -6.21
C LEU A 366 18.06 26.28 -4.94
N LYS A 367 17.46 26.13 -3.74
CA LYS A 367 18.18 26.24 -2.45
C LYS A 367 19.28 25.18 -2.28
N TRP A 368 19.12 24.00 -2.86
CA TRP A 368 20.14 22.95 -2.90
C TRP A 368 21.14 23.11 -4.05
N GLY A 369 21.00 24.15 -4.89
CA GLY A 369 21.89 24.42 -6.01
C GLY A 369 21.73 23.46 -7.19
N HIS A 370 20.65 22.68 -7.24
CA HIS A 370 20.37 21.72 -8.31
C HIS A 370 20.18 22.46 -9.64
N LYS A 371 20.77 21.93 -10.72
CA LYS A 371 20.74 22.57 -12.04
C LYS A 371 19.48 22.25 -12.84
N ALA A 372 18.79 21.19 -12.49
CA ALA A 372 17.50 20.83 -13.06
C ALA A 372 16.63 20.08 -12.05
N VAL A 373 15.33 20.07 -12.30
CA VAL A 373 14.32 19.29 -11.56
C VAL A 373 13.22 18.88 -12.52
N ALA A 374 12.86 17.59 -12.52
CA ALA A 374 11.70 17.10 -13.26
C ALA A 374 10.39 17.27 -12.49
N ILE A 375 9.32 17.39 -13.26
CA ILE A 375 7.93 17.24 -12.80
C ILE A 375 7.35 16.09 -13.63
N THR A 376 6.87 15.03 -12.98
CA THR A 376 6.38 13.79 -13.60
C THR A 376 5.10 13.33 -12.91
N ASP A 377 4.06 14.16 -12.94
CA ASP A 377 2.78 13.83 -12.30
C ASP A 377 2.09 12.63 -12.98
N HIS A 378 1.24 11.92 -12.22
CA HIS A 378 0.54 10.71 -12.66
C HIS A 378 -0.45 10.99 -13.79
N GLY A 379 -0.14 10.57 -15.01
CA GLY A 379 -0.99 10.70 -16.20
C GLY A 379 -1.29 12.14 -16.66
N VAL A 380 -0.82 13.16 -15.95
CA VAL A 380 -1.21 14.57 -16.15
C VAL A 380 -0.02 15.53 -16.19
N VAL A 381 -0.27 16.73 -16.71
CA VAL A 381 0.73 17.80 -16.87
C VAL A 381 0.28 19.14 -16.26
N GLN A 382 -0.71 19.11 -15.37
CA GLN A 382 -1.39 20.31 -14.84
C GLN A 382 -0.46 21.22 -14.03
N ALA A 383 0.63 20.69 -13.47
CA ALA A 383 1.62 21.44 -12.70
C ALA A 383 2.53 22.35 -13.56
N PHE A 384 2.58 22.14 -14.88
CA PHE A 384 3.55 22.80 -15.76
C PHE A 384 3.51 24.34 -15.71
N PRO A 385 2.34 25.03 -15.64
CA PRO A 385 2.30 26.48 -15.54
C PRO A 385 2.86 27.00 -14.21
N GLU A 386 2.60 26.31 -13.09
CA GLU A 386 3.18 26.72 -11.80
C GLU A 386 4.70 26.51 -11.80
N ALA A 387 5.17 25.35 -12.29
CA ALA A 387 6.60 25.05 -12.40
C ALA A 387 7.34 26.07 -13.29
N PHE A 388 6.74 26.46 -14.42
CA PHE A 388 7.26 27.51 -15.30
C PHE A 388 7.39 28.86 -14.58
N HIS A 389 6.32 29.34 -13.95
CA HIS A 389 6.36 30.61 -13.20
C HIS A 389 7.24 30.58 -11.96
N ALA A 390 7.49 29.40 -11.37
CA ALA A 390 8.40 29.23 -10.24
C ALA A 390 9.88 29.23 -10.64
N ALA A 391 10.20 28.82 -11.88
CA ALA A 391 11.55 28.87 -12.44
C ALA A 391 11.87 30.19 -13.15
N GLU A 392 10.86 31.02 -13.46
CA GLU A 392 11.03 32.32 -14.12
C GLU A 392 12.11 33.17 -13.42
N ARG A 393 13.11 33.64 -14.17
CA ARG A 393 14.25 34.47 -13.69
C ARG A 393 15.22 33.73 -12.75
N SER A 394 15.34 32.41 -12.88
CA SER A 394 16.33 31.60 -12.16
C SER A 394 17.09 30.64 -13.09
N ASP A 395 18.25 30.16 -12.66
CA ASP A 395 19.15 29.31 -13.46
C ASP A 395 18.77 27.80 -13.48
N ILE A 396 17.60 27.43 -12.93
CA ILE A 396 17.17 26.01 -12.87
C ILE A 396 16.38 25.62 -14.12
N LYS A 397 16.75 24.50 -14.75
CA LYS A 397 15.97 23.90 -15.83
C LYS A 397 14.86 23.01 -15.26
N VAL A 398 13.61 23.40 -15.45
CA VAL A 398 12.49 22.45 -15.27
C VAL A 398 12.52 21.43 -16.42
N ILE A 399 12.39 20.15 -16.08
CA ILE A 399 12.21 19.06 -17.04
C ILE A 399 10.73 18.66 -17.00
N TYR A 400 10.02 19.02 -18.07
CA TYR A 400 8.60 18.73 -18.23
C TYR A 400 8.42 17.28 -18.68
N GLY A 401 7.86 16.45 -17.80
CA GLY A 401 7.56 15.04 -18.05
C GLY A 401 6.20 14.63 -17.50
N VAL A 402 5.91 13.33 -17.53
CA VAL A 402 4.67 12.72 -17.05
C VAL A 402 4.98 11.29 -16.66
N GLU A 403 4.42 10.78 -15.57
CA GLU A 403 4.39 9.33 -15.33
C GLU A 403 3.21 8.76 -16.10
N ALA A 404 3.48 8.20 -17.27
CA ALA A 404 2.44 7.73 -18.20
C ALA A 404 2.11 6.25 -17.97
N TYR A 405 0.82 5.95 -17.84
CA TYR A 405 0.32 4.58 -17.84
C TYR A 405 0.45 3.97 -19.24
N LEU A 406 1.42 3.08 -19.43
CA LEU A 406 1.59 2.28 -20.64
C LEU A 406 0.90 0.92 -20.47
N VAL A 407 0.14 0.52 -21.48
CA VAL A 407 -0.43 -0.83 -21.62
C VAL A 407 -0.13 -1.30 -23.04
N ASP A 408 0.38 -2.51 -23.18
CA ASP A 408 0.66 -3.12 -24.48
C ASP A 408 -0.66 -3.43 -25.21
N ASP A 409 -0.92 -2.76 -26.34
CA ASP A 409 -2.10 -2.98 -27.19
C ASP A 409 -1.81 -3.82 -28.44
N GLU A 410 -0.52 -4.01 -28.77
CA GLU A 410 -0.08 -4.85 -29.88
C GLU A 410 -0.19 -6.36 -29.57
N LYS A 411 -0.86 -7.11 -30.45
CA LYS A 411 -0.77 -8.58 -30.43
C LYS A 411 0.61 -8.99 -30.95
N PRO A 412 1.39 -9.82 -30.23
CA PRO A 412 2.76 -10.14 -30.62
C PRO A 412 2.84 -10.71 -32.04
N THR A 413 3.53 -9.98 -32.92
CA THR A 413 3.62 -10.24 -34.36
C THR A 413 4.36 -11.55 -34.66
N ILE A 414 5.36 -11.88 -33.83
CA ILE A 414 6.14 -13.10 -33.93
C ILE A 414 5.60 -14.12 -32.93
N ARG A 415 5.07 -15.25 -33.44
CA ARG A 415 4.63 -16.39 -32.64
C ARG A 415 5.54 -17.59 -32.90
N HIS A 416 5.89 -18.33 -31.84
CA HIS A 416 6.76 -19.51 -31.91
C HIS A 416 8.13 -19.28 -32.61
N SER A 417 8.82 -18.19 -32.25
CA SER A 417 10.20 -17.94 -32.70
C SER A 417 11.12 -19.14 -32.43
N ARG A 418 12.00 -19.42 -33.39
CA ARG A 418 13.05 -20.44 -33.33
C ARG A 418 14.45 -19.83 -33.37
N GLY A 419 14.56 -18.52 -33.11
CA GLY A 419 15.82 -17.78 -33.18
C GLY A 419 16.20 -17.27 -34.57
N GLN A 420 15.22 -17.10 -35.47
CA GLN A 420 15.42 -16.41 -36.76
C GLN A 420 15.80 -14.94 -36.55
N ASN A 421 16.58 -14.39 -37.48
CA ASN A 421 16.96 -12.98 -37.53
C ASN A 421 16.09 -12.20 -38.54
N PHE A 422 16.05 -10.87 -38.45
CA PHE A 422 15.28 -10.01 -39.36
C PHE A 422 15.76 -10.06 -40.83
N ASP A 423 17.00 -10.49 -41.08
CA ASP A 423 17.56 -10.65 -42.43
C ASP A 423 17.30 -12.03 -43.07
N ASP A 424 16.61 -12.94 -42.36
CA ASP A 424 16.30 -14.29 -42.87
C ASP A 424 15.22 -14.28 -43.97
N VAL A 425 15.12 -15.37 -44.74
CA VAL A 425 14.12 -15.51 -45.81
C VAL A 425 12.76 -15.92 -45.23
N PHE A 426 11.83 -14.96 -45.15
CA PHE A 426 10.44 -15.19 -44.75
C PHE A 426 9.53 -15.55 -45.94
N VAL A 427 8.54 -16.41 -45.68
CA VAL A 427 7.41 -16.65 -46.59
C VAL A 427 6.17 -16.03 -45.97
N VAL A 428 5.66 -14.96 -46.56
CA VAL A 428 4.45 -14.28 -46.12
C VAL A 428 3.25 -14.89 -46.83
N PHE A 429 2.30 -15.44 -46.06
CA PHE A 429 0.98 -15.81 -46.55
C PHE A 429 -0.01 -14.70 -46.15
N ASP A 430 -0.46 -13.93 -47.13
CA ASP A 430 -1.75 -13.24 -47.01
C ASP A 430 -2.84 -14.32 -46.95
N ILE A 431 -3.63 -14.32 -45.89
CA ILE A 431 -4.80 -15.19 -45.71
C ILE A 431 -6.12 -14.45 -45.92
N GLU A 432 -6.12 -13.12 -45.82
CA GLU A 432 -7.33 -12.28 -45.89
C GLU A 432 -7.89 -12.27 -47.31
N THR A 433 -7.03 -12.11 -48.34
CA THR A 433 -7.47 -12.14 -49.74
C THR A 433 -7.75 -13.55 -50.29
N THR A 434 -7.43 -14.61 -49.53
CA THR A 434 -7.60 -16.01 -49.99
C THR A 434 -9.02 -16.57 -49.81
N GLY A 435 -9.85 -15.92 -48.99
CA GLY A 435 -11.23 -16.36 -48.74
C GLY A 435 -11.38 -17.62 -47.86
N PHE A 436 -10.29 -18.07 -47.20
CA PHE A 436 -10.35 -19.15 -46.20
C PHE A 436 -10.68 -18.61 -44.80
N TYR A 437 -11.98 -18.47 -44.52
CA TYR A 437 -12.57 -18.20 -43.20
C TYR A 437 -13.65 -19.22 -42.88
#